data_AF-A0A9Q0M4I1-F1
#
_entry.id   AF-A0A9Q0M4I1-F1
#
_cell.length_a   1.000
_cell.length_b   1.000
_cell.length_c   1.000
_cell.angle_alpha   90.00
_cell.angle_beta   90.00
_cell.angle_gamma   90.00
#
_symmetry.space_group_name_H-M   'P 1'
#
loop_
_entity.id
_entity.type
_entity.pdbx_description
1 polymer ?
#
loop_
_entity_poly.entity_id
_entity_poly.type
_entity_poly.pdbx_seq_one_letter_code
_entity_poly.pdbx_strand_id
1 'polypeptide(L)'
;MDSKPEKIGVKANKKLPMCPYGVKCYRKNPTHFEEYDHPNKKQTKTLSPLVPSSSKMTSKTSSDTTPFKNKRKIDETDSNSLKKFSKSDDDNSFMNQKETNQIDSKITEPKLSSVEFNNLIQKIFLVKMPNDFFQFWEFCKKISPNNPQNALVDSLGFKLVGPFDVLSGVVNEENANDDDKILAHWRFYYDPPEFQTFAVVEPDSLPSIKLEKCYHLGYFRDEPDDNQPVVVSNDPEKSCIISGVADNIFAAIYIELVKSKSMGNSNDRLDYLEEQLKSFAASFKIDIKAKDKLNKRKKKVNAPTFNKFGIVVEVVKDVGYRELPQSDKNLKSTLDKIASLDDDEERRKSKLMSDIHQTMNLINYANDEKDFGMALEFGIDLFCYGHPFFHRAAKHLLCQAYGLLNRNDFGRIINQHLDNRRQGYELSMVE
;
A
#
# COMPACT_ATOMS: atom_id res chain seq x y z
N MET A 1 26.27 22.02 64.24
CA MET A 1 27.21 23.14 64.42
C MET A 1 28.12 23.14 63.20
N ASP A 2 27.61 23.60 62.06
CA ASP A 2 27.44 25.00 61.66
C ASP A 2 28.65 25.56 60.91
N SER A 3 28.35 25.98 59.68
CA SER A 3 28.88 27.17 59.00
C SER A 3 30.01 27.03 57.97
N LYS A 4 29.54 27.02 56.71
CA LYS A 4 29.78 28.04 55.64
C LYS A 4 30.93 27.82 54.62
N PRO A 5 30.77 28.40 53.41
CA PRO A 5 30.85 27.63 52.16
C PRO A 5 32.02 28.05 51.25
N GLU A 6 32.46 27.14 50.39
CA GLU A 6 33.49 27.42 49.38
C GLU A 6 32.95 27.30 47.95
N LYS A 7 32.88 28.48 47.33
CA LYS A 7 33.14 28.86 45.93
C LYS A 7 32.81 27.87 44.79
N ILE A 8 31.84 28.34 44.00
CA ILE A 8 31.44 27.88 42.67
C ILE A 8 32.66 27.82 41.73
N GLY A 9 32.98 26.60 41.29
CA GLY A 9 33.91 26.34 40.20
C GLY A 9 33.33 26.76 38.85
N VAL A 10 34.18 27.40 38.07
CA VAL A 10 34.00 27.91 36.70
C VAL A 10 33.42 26.83 35.77
N LYS A 11 32.23 27.07 35.20
CA LYS A 11 31.72 26.26 34.08
C LYS A 11 32.23 26.80 32.75
N ALA A 12 32.89 25.92 32.01
CA ALA A 12 33.37 26.12 30.66
C ALA A 12 32.26 26.64 29.73
N ASN A 13 32.61 27.62 28.91
CA ASN A 13 31.74 28.26 27.94
C ASN A 13 31.51 27.30 26.76
N LYS A 14 30.55 26.37 26.89
CA LYS A 14 30.08 25.53 25.77
C LYS A 14 29.31 26.45 24.80
N LYS A 15 29.91 26.77 23.66
CA LYS A 15 29.17 27.35 22.54
C LYS A 15 28.07 26.36 22.12
N LEU A 16 26.81 26.77 22.23
CA LEU A 16 25.68 25.99 21.74
C LEU A 16 25.81 25.80 20.22
N PRO A 17 25.38 24.66 19.67
CA PRO A 17 25.32 24.48 18.24
C PRO A 17 24.37 25.50 17.61
N MET A 18 24.73 25.99 16.42
CA MET A 18 23.87 26.85 15.61
C MET A 18 22.57 26.12 15.25
N CYS A 19 21.42 26.80 15.37
CA CYS A 19 20.16 26.24 14.90
C CYS A 19 20.24 25.93 13.39
N PRO A 20 19.79 24.74 12.91
CA PRO A 20 19.75 24.40 11.47
C PRO A 20 18.97 25.41 10.64
N TYR A 21 17.99 26.09 11.25
CA TYR A 21 17.15 27.09 10.61
C TYR A 21 17.64 28.54 10.84
N GLY A 22 18.69 28.73 11.66
CA GLY A 22 19.30 30.03 11.96
C GLY A 22 18.28 31.14 12.25
N VAL A 23 18.43 32.30 11.61
CA VAL A 23 17.53 33.45 11.76
C VAL A 23 16.10 33.24 11.24
N LYS A 24 15.83 32.12 10.55
CA LYS A 24 14.51 31.75 10.02
C LYS A 24 13.81 30.68 10.87
N CYS A 25 14.36 30.34 12.04
CA CYS A 25 13.74 29.37 12.94
C CYS A 25 12.38 29.88 13.46
N TYR A 26 11.32 29.08 13.28
CA TYR A 26 9.95 29.42 13.68
C TYR A 26 9.60 28.90 15.08
N ARG A 27 10.50 28.14 15.72
CA ARG A 27 10.29 27.56 17.05
C ARG A 27 10.30 28.66 18.11
N LYS A 28 9.32 28.61 19.03
CA LYS A 28 9.13 29.61 20.10
C LYS A 28 9.21 29.01 21.51
N ASN A 29 9.51 27.70 21.64
CA ASN A 29 9.61 27.04 22.93
C ASN A 29 10.90 27.45 23.67
N PRO A 30 10.84 27.73 24.99
CA PRO A 30 12.01 28.12 25.78
C PRO A 30 13.17 27.11 25.72
N THR A 31 12.84 25.81 25.73
CA THR A 31 13.82 24.71 25.67
C THR A 31 14.69 24.73 24.40
N HIS A 32 14.14 25.16 23.26
CA HIS A 32 14.92 25.26 22.01
C HIS A 32 15.98 26.35 22.05
N PHE A 33 15.73 27.44 22.78
CA PHE A 33 16.69 28.54 22.94
C PHE A 33 17.76 28.26 24.01
N GLU A 34 17.56 27.24 24.84
CA GLU A 34 18.58 26.72 25.76
C GLU A 34 19.56 25.76 25.04
N GLU A 35 19.11 25.11 23.96
CA GLU A 35 19.88 24.11 23.23
C GLU A 35 20.55 24.63 21.95
N TYR A 36 20.03 25.69 21.32
CA TYR A 36 20.52 26.19 20.02
C TYR A 36 20.70 27.70 19.96
N ASP A 37 21.82 28.13 19.36
CA ASP A 37 22.12 29.56 19.16
C ASP A 37 21.46 30.12 17.88
N HIS A 38 21.02 31.37 17.96
CA HIS A 38 20.40 32.14 16.88
C HIS A 38 21.02 33.54 16.86
N PRO A 39 21.82 33.91 15.84
CA PRO A 39 22.43 35.24 15.77
C PRO A 39 21.36 36.31 15.48
N ASN A 40 20.84 36.95 16.53
CA ASN A 40 19.78 37.95 16.42
C ASN A 40 20.29 39.30 15.86
N LYS A 41 19.53 39.90 14.92
CA LYS A 41 19.52 41.36 14.74
C LYS A 41 18.95 41.98 16.02
N LYS A 42 19.74 42.84 16.68
CA LYS A 42 19.44 43.37 18.02
C LYS A 42 18.12 44.17 18.11
N GLN A 43 17.34 43.79 19.13
CA GLN A 43 16.43 44.53 20.03
C GLN A 43 16.14 46.03 19.79
N THR A 44 14.86 46.42 19.98
CA THR A 44 14.44 47.45 20.96
C THR A 44 12.95 47.27 21.37
N LYS A 45 12.68 47.28 22.68
CA LYS A 45 11.35 47.46 23.32
C LYS A 45 11.11 48.96 23.56
N THR A 46 9.88 49.47 23.35
CA THR A 46 9.15 50.40 24.26
C THR A 46 7.76 50.80 23.70
N LEU A 47 6.73 50.58 24.52
CA LEU A 47 5.46 51.33 24.80
C LEU A 47 4.76 52.19 23.71
N SER A 48 3.44 51.98 23.58
CA SER A 48 2.38 52.66 22.78
C SER A 48 2.09 54.14 23.18
N PRO A 49 1.12 54.91 22.61
CA PRO A 49 0.23 54.75 21.41
C PRO A 49 0.05 56.05 20.53
N LEU A 50 -0.55 55.95 19.32
CA LEU A 50 -1.53 56.89 18.67
C LEU A 50 -1.64 56.68 17.13
N VAL A 51 -2.81 57.00 16.58
CA VAL A 51 -3.38 56.66 15.25
C VAL A 51 -3.10 57.79 14.20
N PRO A 52 -3.73 57.80 13.00
CA PRO A 52 -3.37 57.18 11.71
C PRO A 52 -2.85 58.18 10.65
N SER A 53 -2.31 57.71 9.52
CA SER A 53 -2.58 58.40 8.24
C SER A 53 -2.39 57.54 6.99
N SER A 54 -3.31 57.77 6.09
CA SER A 54 -3.49 57.26 4.73
C SER A 54 -2.51 57.84 3.71
N SER A 55 -2.21 57.11 2.64
CA SER A 55 -2.34 57.65 1.26
C SER A 55 -2.16 56.57 0.18
N LYS A 56 -3.18 56.50 -0.68
CA LYS A 56 -3.25 55.86 -2.01
C LYS A 56 -2.24 56.45 -2.99
N MET A 57 -1.88 55.69 -4.03
CA MET A 57 -2.17 55.93 -5.47
C MET A 57 -1.32 54.94 -6.31
N THR A 58 -1.91 54.00 -7.07
CA THR A 58 -2.31 54.10 -8.50
C THR A 58 -1.18 54.64 -9.38
N SER A 59 -0.75 54.05 -10.50
CA SER A 59 -1.51 53.46 -11.60
C SER A 59 -0.59 52.87 -12.69
N LYS A 60 -1.03 51.77 -13.30
CA LYS A 60 -1.13 51.42 -14.75
C LYS A 60 0.04 51.60 -15.75
N THR A 61 -0.07 50.71 -16.77
CA THR A 61 0.44 50.73 -18.15
C THR A 61 1.90 50.32 -18.36
N SER A 62 2.32 49.64 -19.42
CA SER A 62 1.75 48.76 -20.46
C SER A 62 2.92 48.35 -21.38
N SER A 63 2.79 47.21 -22.05
CA SER A 63 3.36 46.86 -23.38
C SER A 63 4.87 46.91 -23.64
N ASP A 64 5.37 45.74 -24.03
CA ASP A 64 6.27 45.46 -25.17
C ASP A 64 7.57 46.26 -25.31
N THR A 65 8.69 45.55 -25.21
CA THR A 65 9.48 45.10 -26.39
C THR A 65 10.82 44.51 -25.92
N THR A 66 11.14 43.32 -26.43
CA THR A 66 12.53 42.82 -26.55
C THR A 66 13.13 43.43 -27.83
N PRO A 67 14.47 43.51 -28.07
CA PRO A 67 15.28 42.31 -28.33
C PRO A 67 16.81 42.44 -28.08
N PHE A 68 17.52 41.30 -28.07
CA PHE A 68 18.81 41.00 -28.74
C PHE A 68 19.42 39.74 -28.08
N LYS A 69 19.25 38.54 -28.64
CA LYS A 69 20.04 37.90 -29.73
C LYS A 69 21.53 37.75 -29.43
N ASN A 70 21.97 36.50 -29.28
CA ASN A 70 22.80 35.83 -30.29
C ASN A 70 22.66 34.29 -30.12
N LYS A 71 22.17 33.54 -31.13
CA LYS A 71 22.81 33.06 -32.39
C LYS A 71 23.84 31.95 -32.08
N ARG A 72 23.86 30.75 -32.71
CA ARG A 72 23.34 30.22 -34.01
C ARG A 72 23.07 28.70 -33.82
N LYS A 73 22.04 28.02 -34.38
CA LYS A 73 21.55 27.84 -35.78
C LYS A 73 22.53 26.98 -36.61
N ILE A 74 22.17 25.82 -37.17
CA ILE A 74 21.41 25.59 -38.43
C ILE A 74 21.24 24.05 -38.57
N ASP A 75 20.01 23.52 -38.68
CA ASP A 75 19.21 23.10 -39.88
C ASP A 75 19.55 21.67 -40.35
N GLU A 76 18.63 20.71 -40.18
CA GLU A 76 17.65 20.18 -41.17
C GLU A 76 18.29 19.47 -42.38
N THR A 77 17.87 18.22 -42.63
CA THR A 77 17.14 17.83 -43.85
C THR A 77 16.71 16.36 -43.85
N ASP A 78 15.52 16.15 -44.42
CA ASP A 78 14.77 14.90 -44.67
C ASP A 78 15.46 13.90 -45.62
N SER A 79 15.07 12.61 -45.55
CA SER A 79 14.29 11.90 -46.60
C SER A 79 14.53 10.37 -46.67
N ASN A 80 13.41 9.63 -46.58
CA ASN A 80 13.03 8.33 -47.20
C ASN A 80 14.03 7.42 -47.97
N SER A 81 14.04 6.11 -47.65
CA SER A 81 13.60 4.98 -48.53
C SER A 81 14.32 3.62 -48.32
N LEU A 82 13.52 2.57 -48.08
CA LEU A 82 13.47 1.23 -48.72
C LEU A 82 14.74 0.55 -49.31
N LYS A 83 15.12 -0.64 -48.78
CA LYS A 83 15.17 -1.99 -49.46
C LYS A 83 16.22 -2.98 -48.87
N LYS A 84 15.71 -4.10 -48.33
CA LYS A 84 15.83 -5.52 -48.77
C LYS A 84 17.20 -6.17 -49.14
N PHE A 85 17.29 -7.46 -48.75
CA PHE A 85 18.23 -8.56 -49.11
C PHE A 85 19.53 -8.64 -48.27
N SER A 86 20.09 -9.80 -47.88
CA SER A 86 19.88 -11.22 -48.21
C SER A 86 20.66 -12.13 -47.21
N LYS A 87 20.25 -13.39 -47.12
CA LYS A 87 20.89 -14.53 -46.44
C LYS A 87 22.33 -14.82 -46.92
N SER A 88 23.10 -15.47 -46.05
CA SER A 88 23.93 -16.64 -46.41
C SER A 88 24.27 -17.46 -45.17
N ASP A 89 23.85 -18.72 -45.20
CA ASP A 89 24.28 -19.84 -44.36
C ASP A 89 25.75 -20.20 -44.66
N ASP A 90 26.46 -20.80 -43.70
CA ASP A 90 27.34 -21.96 -43.96
C ASP A 90 27.76 -22.69 -42.67
N ASP A 91 27.54 -24.00 -42.73
CA ASP A 91 27.79 -25.05 -41.73
C ASP A 91 29.24 -25.54 -41.71
N ASN A 92 29.67 -26.06 -40.54
CA ASN A 92 30.35 -27.37 -40.29
C ASN A 92 31.37 -27.29 -39.14
N SER A 93 31.71 -28.32 -38.36
CA SER A 93 31.07 -29.50 -37.76
C SER A 93 32.21 -30.32 -37.08
N PHE A 94 31.90 -31.17 -36.08
CA PHE A 94 32.75 -32.22 -35.42
C PHE A 94 33.91 -31.74 -34.50
N MET A 95 34.26 -32.34 -33.35
CA MET A 95 33.99 -33.66 -32.74
C MET A 95 34.14 -33.71 -31.21
N ASN A 96 33.43 -34.69 -30.61
CA ASN A 96 33.42 -35.21 -29.24
C ASN A 96 34.76 -35.30 -28.49
N GLN A 97 34.70 -35.13 -27.15
CA GLN A 97 35.28 -36.09 -26.19
C GLN A 97 34.40 -36.21 -24.94
N LYS A 98 34.09 -37.47 -24.58
CA LYS A 98 33.40 -37.89 -23.37
C LYS A 98 34.39 -37.87 -22.19
N GLU A 99 34.01 -37.25 -21.09
CA GLU A 99 34.48 -37.66 -19.76
C GLU A 99 33.28 -37.81 -18.83
N THR A 100 33.11 -39.06 -18.39
CA THR A 100 32.22 -39.51 -17.34
C THR A 100 32.68 -38.96 -16.00
N ASN A 101 31.83 -38.23 -15.30
CA ASN A 101 31.87 -38.14 -13.85
C ASN A 101 30.43 -38.13 -13.32
N GLN A 102 30.02 -39.26 -12.75
CA GLN A 102 28.92 -39.34 -11.81
C GLN A 102 29.28 -38.48 -10.60
N ILE A 103 28.65 -37.31 -10.48
CA ILE A 103 28.52 -36.61 -9.20
C ILE A 103 27.08 -36.77 -8.79
N ASP A 104 26.87 -37.79 -7.96
CA ASP A 104 25.64 -38.00 -7.20
C ASP A 104 25.61 -36.93 -6.09
N SER A 105 25.35 -35.68 -6.46
CA SER A 105 25.10 -34.60 -5.50
C SER A 105 23.61 -34.32 -5.50
N LYS A 106 22.88 -35.05 -4.66
CA LYS A 106 21.69 -34.49 -4.01
C LYS A 106 22.15 -33.27 -3.21
N ILE A 107 22.26 -32.13 -3.88
CA ILE A 107 22.24 -30.83 -3.24
C ILE A 107 20.84 -30.75 -2.63
N THR A 108 20.77 -31.17 -1.38
CA THR A 108 19.56 -31.00 -0.59
C THR A 108 19.61 -29.55 -0.17
N GLU A 109 19.01 -28.67 -0.97
CA GLU A 109 18.85 -27.27 -0.59
C GLU A 109 18.32 -27.21 0.85
N PRO A 110 18.87 -26.35 1.72
CA PRO A 110 18.37 -26.19 3.07
C PRO A 110 16.91 -25.73 2.99
N LYS A 111 15.98 -26.65 3.24
CA LYS A 111 14.55 -26.35 3.18
C LYS A 111 14.20 -25.57 4.45
N LEU A 112 14.08 -24.24 4.33
CA LEU A 112 13.68 -23.37 5.43
C LEU A 112 12.40 -23.94 6.10
N SER A 113 12.37 -23.90 7.42
CA SER A 113 11.19 -24.22 8.21
C SER A 113 10.10 -23.16 8.03
N SER A 114 8.85 -23.50 8.36
CA SER A 114 7.75 -22.54 8.32
C SER A 114 8.00 -21.31 9.21
N VAL A 115 8.76 -21.46 10.30
CA VAL A 115 9.13 -20.34 11.19
C VAL A 115 10.11 -19.39 10.50
N GLU A 116 11.13 -19.93 9.85
CA GLU A 116 12.12 -19.13 9.11
C GLU A 116 11.46 -18.40 7.94
N PHE A 117 10.58 -19.09 7.18
CA PHE A 117 9.80 -18.44 6.14
C PHE A 117 8.87 -17.35 6.67
N ASN A 118 8.21 -17.56 7.82
CA ASN A 118 7.33 -16.54 8.38
C ASN A 118 8.12 -15.30 8.84
N ASN A 119 9.32 -15.50 9.39
CA ASN A 119 10.21 -14.39 9.75
C ASN A 119 10.69 -13.63 8.50
N LEU A 120 11.02 -14.34 7.41
CA LEU A 120 11.38 -13.73 6.14
C LEU A 120 10.21 -12.95 5.53
N ILE A 121 9.01 -13.53 5.50
CA ILE A 121 7.79 -12.87 5.03
C ILE A 121 7.49 -11.63 5.89
N GLN A 122 7.65 -11.70 7.21
CA GLN A 122 7.49 -10.53 8.08
C GLN A 122 8.51 -9.44 7.76
N LYS A 123 9.76 -9.80 7.48
CA LYS A 123 10.79 -8.82 7.09
C LYS A 123 10.45 -8.13 5.77
N ILE A 124 9.93 -8.87 4.79
CA ILE A 124 9.65 -8.37 3.44
C ILE A 124 8.30 -7.62 3.36
N PHE A 125 7.23 -8.21 3.90
CA PHE A 125 5.85 -7.72 3.78
C PHE A 125 5.30 -7.08 5.05
N LEU A 126 6.09 -7.01 6.12
CA LEU A 126 5.72 -6.42 7.42
C LEU A 126 4.58 -7.13 8.16
N VAL A 127 4.18 -8.31 7.70
CA VAL A 127 3.08 -9.09 8.30
C VAL A 127 3.48 -10.56 8.43
N LYS A 128 2.89 -11.25 9.42
CA LYS A 128 3.02 -12.69 9.55
C LYS A 128 1.90 -13.43 8.82
N MET A 129 2.24 -14.62 8.31
CA MET A 129 1.25 -15.51 7.70
C MET A 129 0.66 -16.48 8.74
N PRO A 130 -0.65 -16.74 8.68
CA PRO A 130 -1.30 -17.72 9.54
C PRO A 130 -0.92 -19.15 9.15
N ASN A 131 -1.26 -20.14 9.98
CA ASN A 131 -0.87 -21.53 9.74
C ASN A 131 -1.53 -22.13 8.47
N ASP A 132 -2.75 -21.70 8.12
CA ASP A 132 -3.43 -22.19 6.92
C ASP A 132 -2.67 -21.81 5.64
N PHE A 133 -1.92 -20.71 5.62
CA PHE A 133 -1.06 -20.33 4.50
C PHE A 133 0.01 -21.39 4.20
N PHE A 134 0.77 -21.81 5.21
CA PHE A 134 1.81 -22.82 5.05
C PHE A 134 1.21 -24.21 4.75
N GLN A 135 0.10 -24.56 5.41
CA GLN A 135 -0.62 -25.80 5.11
C GLN A 135 -1.15 -25.81 3.67
N PHE A 136 -1.62 -24.67 3.17
CA PHE A 136 -2.10 -24.53 1.81
C PHE A 136 -0.95 -24.70 0.79
N TRP A 137 0.25 -24.20 1.10
CA TRP A 137 1.43 -24.49 0.29
C TRP A 137 1.78 -25.98 0.23
N GLU A 138 1.73 -26.69 1.37
CA GLU A 138 1.92 -28.15 1.40
C GLU A 138 0.85 -28.89 0.59
N PHE A 139 -0.39 -28.41 0.62
CA PHE A 139 -1.46 -28.93 -0.22
C PHE A 139 -1.14 -28.71 -1.71
N CYS A 140 -0.78 -27.49 -2.11
CA CYS A 140 -0.45 -27.18 -3.50
C CYS A 140 0.74 -27.99 -4.04
N LYS A 141 1.75 -28.28 -3.20
CA LYS A 141 2.85 -29.19 -3.56
C LYS A 141 2.41 -30.62 -3.82
N LYS A 142 1.31 -31.10 -3.23
CA LYS A 142 0.75 -32.43 -3.53
C LYS A 142 0.04 -32.45 -4.88
N ILE A 143 -0.58 -31.32 -5.27
CA ILE A 143 -1.30 -31.19 -6.55
C ILE A 143 -0.33 -30.96 -7.72
N SER A 144 0.61 -30.03 -7.55
CA SER A 144 1.61 -29.66 -8.57
C SER A 144 2.99 -29.58 -7.91
N PRO A 145 3.74 -30.69 -7.81
CA PRO A 145 5.02 -30.73 -7.11
C PRO A 145 6.09 -29.82 -7.70
N ASN A 146 6.08 -29.66 -9.04
CA ASN A 146 7.10 -28.88 -9.75
C ASN A 146 6.75 -27.39 -9.85
N ASN A 147 5.46 -27.05 -9.77
CA ASN A 147 5.02 -25.65 -9.79
C ASN A 147 3.79 -25.47 -8.89
N PRO A 148 3.98 -25.39 -7.57
CA PRO A 148 2.88 -25.30 -6.62
C PRO A 148 2.08 -24.01 -6.75
N GLN A 149 2.68 -22.94 -7.29
CA GLN A 149 1.98 -21.66 -7.53
C GLN A 149 0.83 -21.82 -8.53
N ASN A 150 1.01 -22.71 -9.51
CA ASN A 150 0.02 -22.97 -10.55
C ASN A 150 -0.94 -24.12 -10.22
N ALA A 151 -0.93 -24.64 -8.99
CA ALA A 151 -1.72 -25.80 -8.59
C ALA A 151 -3.25 -25.63 -8.80
N LEU A 152 -3.74 -24.39 -8.87
CA LEU A 152 -5.16 -24.09 -9.05
C LEU A 152 -5.50 -23.56 -10.45
N VAL A 153 -4.51 -23.28 -11.31
CA VAL A 153 -4.72 -22.61 -12.61
C VAL A 153 -5.62 -23.44 -13.53
N ASP A 154 -5.33 -24.73 -13.69
CA ASP A 154 -6.06 -25.61 -14.61
C ASP A 154 -7.48 -25.97 -14.14
N SER A 155 -7.82 -25.66 -12.88
CA SER A 155 -9.13 -25.99 -12.30
C SER A 155 -9.97 -24.74 -12.06
N LEU A 156 -9.36 -23.69 -11.51
CA LEU A 156 -10.02 -22.47 -11.07
C LEU A 156 -9.46 -21.19 -11.71
N GLY A 157 -8.34 -21.26 -12.44
CA GLY A 157 -7.70 -20.09 -13.03
C GLY A 157 -6.91 -19.23 -12.06
N PHE A 158 -6.73 -19.66 -10.80
CA PHE A 158 -5.94 -18.92 -9.82
C PHE A 158 -4.47 -19.33 -9.82
N LYS A 159 -3.58 -18.35 -9.87
CA LYS A 159 -2.16 -18.48 -9.54
C LYS A 159 -1.89 -17.91 -8.16
N LEU A 160 -1.10 -18.64 -7.36
CA LEU A 160 -0.63 -18.16 -6.06
C LEU A 160 0.54 -17.21 -6.22
N VAL A 161 0.45 -16.07 -5.53
CA VAL A 161 1.38 -14.94 -5.64
C VAL A 161 1.60 -14.26 -4.28
N GLY A 162 2.33 -13.16 -4.24
CA GLY A 162 2.51 -12.32 -3.06
C GLY A 162 3.39 -13.05 -2.04
N PRO A 163 2.91 -13.32 -0.80
CA PRO A 163 3.69 -14.08 0.17
C PRO A 163 4.07 -15.49 -0.33
N PHE A 164 3.31 -16.09 -1.26
CA PHE A 164 3.68 -17.37 -1.88
C PHE A 164 4.91 -17.27 -2.79
N ASP A 165 5.19 -16.09 -3.36
CA ASP A 165 6.41 -15.85 -4.15
C ASP A 165 7.67 -15.98 -3.27
N VAL A 166 7.56 -15.80 -1.95
CA VAL A 166 8.65 -16.07 -1.00
C VAL A 166 8.86 -17.57 -0.81
N LEU A 167 7.78 -18.35 -0.77
CA LEU A 167 7.87 -19.81 -0.63
C LEU A 167 8.38 -20.50 -1.90
N SER A 168 8.14 -19.92 -3.07
CA SER A 168 8.69 -20.40 -4.34
C SER A 168 10.11 -19.93 -4.62
N GLY A 169 10.62 -18.96 -3.85
CA GLY A 169 11.96 -18.37 -4.02
C GLY A 169 12.03 -17.26 -5.07
N VAL A 170 10.91 -16.94 -5.73
CA VAL A 170 10.78 -15.81 -6.68
C VAL A 170 11.05 -14.48 -5.98
N VAL A 171 10.58 -14.33 -4.74
CA VAL A 171 10.91 -13.20 -3.86
C VAL A 171 11.84 -13.69 -2.74
N ASN A 172 12.96 -13.01 -2.54
CA ASN A 172 13.94 -13.29 -1.50
C ASN A 172 14.51 -11.98 -0.93
N GLU A 173 15.41 -12.05 0.04
CA GLU A 173 15.95 -10.84 0.66
C GLU A 173 16.71 -9.94 -0.33
N GLU A 174 17.37 -10.52 -1.34
CA GLU A 174 18.20 -9.76 -2.26
C GLU A 174 17.35 -8.90 -3.19
N ASN A 175 16.31 -9.47 -3.79
CA ASN A 175 15.43 -8.73 -4.70
C ASN A 175 14.33 -7.92 -3.98
N ALA A 176 14.06 -8.19 -2.71
CA ALA A 176 13.18 -7.37 -1.88
C ALA A 176 13.86 -6.09 -1.34
N ASN A 177 15.19 -5.99 -1.39
CA ASN A 177 15.96 -4.89 -0.82
C ASN A 177 16.00 -3.63 -1.72
N ASP A 178 14.81 -3.09 -2.04
CA ASP A 178 14.63 -1.91 -2.89
C ASP A 178 13.76 -0.86 -2.19
N ASP A 179 14.27 -0.26 -1.10
CA ASP A 179 13.64 0.88 -0.39
C ASP A 179 12.11 0.72 -0.14
N ASP A 180 11.70 -0.46 0.34
CA ASP A 180 10.30 -0.85 0.59
C ASP A 180 9.38 -0.95 -0.65
N LYS A 181 9.87 -0.81 -1.88
CA LYS A 181 9.03 -0.93 -3.10
C LYS A 181 8.33 -2.28 -3.21
N ILE A 182 8.93 -3.34 -2.65
CA ILE A 182 8.33 -4.68 -2.57
C ILE A 182 6.98 -4.70 -1.84
N LEU A 183 6.67 -3.71 -0.99
CA LEU A 183 5.36 -3.60 -0.32
C LEU A 183 4.18 -3.34 -1.28
N ALA A 184 4.47 -2.94 -2.52
CA ALA A 184 3.49 -2.80 -3.60
C ALA A 184 3.35 -4.06 -4.49
N HIS A 185 4.08 -5.14 -4.17
CA HIS A 185 4.02 -6.40 -4.90
C HIS A 185 2.62 -7.03 -4.83
N TRP A 186 2.00 -7.23 -6.01
CA TRP A 186 0.63 -7.70 -6.18
C TRP A 186 -0.44 -6.89 -5.45
N ARG A 187 -0.15 -5.61 -5.18
CA ARG A 187 -1.11 -4.69 -4.59
C ARG A 187 -1.92 -4.01 -5.69
N PHE A 188 -3.19 -4.37 -5.80
CA PHE A 188 -4.10 -3.77 -6.78
C PHE A 188 -4.49 -2.35 -6.39
N TYR A 189 -5.00 -1.63 -7.39
CA TYR A 189 -5.33 -0.21 -7.26
C TYR A 189 -6.17 0.10 -6.02
N TYR A 190 -7.14 -0.73 -5.66
CA TYR A 190 -8.05 -0.52 -4.52
C TYR A 190 -7.70 -1.34 -3.28
N ASP A 191 -6.51 -1.93 -3.20
CA ASP A 191 -6.08 -2.70 -2.04
C ASP A 191 -5.54 -1.76 -0.94
N PRO A 192 -6.29 -1.54 0.15
CA PRO A 192 -5.75 -0.79 1.27
C PRO A 192 -4.66 -1.62 1.97
N PRO A 193 -3.85 -1.04 2.87
CA PRO A 193 -2.76 -1.75 3.55
C PRO A 193 -3.18 -3.05 4.26
N GLU A 194 -4.41 -3.10 4.75
CA GLU A 194 -5.02 -4.25 5.41
C GLU A 194 -5.16 -5.46 4.48
N PHE A 195 -5.28 -5.24 3.17
CA PHE A 195 -5.44 -6.25 2.13
C PHE A 195 -4.07 -6.70 1.61
N GLN A 196 -3.73 -7.98 1.79
CA GLN A 196 -2.54 -8.63 1.26
C GLN A 196 -2.93 -9.74 0.29
N THR A 197 -2.80 -9.47 -1.00
CA THR A 197 -3.07 -10.43 -2.09
C THR A 197 -2.20 -11.67 -1.95
N PHE A 198 -2.81 -12.84 -2.17
CA PHE A 198 -2.12 -14.13 -2.23
C PHE A 198 -2.52 -14.98 -3.45
N ALA A 199 -3.60 -14.64 -4.16
CA ALA A 199 -3.97 -15.33 -5.39
C ALA A 199 -4.61 -14.37 -6.40
N VAL A 200 -4.22 -14.50 -7.66
CA VAL A 200 -4.69 -13.69 -8.79
C VAL A 200 -5.18 -14.60 -9.92
N VAL A 201 -6.01 -14.06 -10.80
CA VAL A 201 -6.39 -14.76 -12.04
C VAL A 201 -5.19 -14.81 -12.98
N GLU A 202 -4.85 -16.01 -13.45
CA GLU A 202 -3.86 -16.22 -14.50
C GLU A 202 -4.50 -15.88 -15.86
N PRO A 203 -4.03 -14.85 -16.58
CA PRO A 203 -4.65 -14.42 -17.84
C PRO A 203 -4.73 -15.50 -18.92
N ASP A 204 -3.75 -16.41 -18.94
CA ASP A 204 -3.68 -17.55 -19.87
C ASP A 204 -4.37 -18.81 -19.33
N SER A 205 -5.18 -18.68 -18.28
CA SER A 205 -6.01 -19.78 -17.79
C SER A 205 -7.02 -20.27 -18.84
N LEU A 206 -7.56 -21.49 -18.63
CA LEU A 206 -8.42 -22.16 -19.59
C LEU A 206 -9.57 -21.24 -20.06
N PRO A 207 -9.84 -21.12 -21.38
CA PRO A 207 -10.90 -20.25 -21.92
C PRO A 207 -12.31 -20.51 -21.37
N SER A 208 -12.54 -21.69 -20.78
CA SER A 208 -13.80 -22.03 -20.11
C SER A 208 -13.97 -21.36 -18.73
N ILE A 209 -12.89 -20.87 -18.12
CA ILE A 209 -12.90 -20.19 -16.82
C ILE A 209 -13.11 -18.70 -17.06
N LYS A 210 -14.35 -18.23 -16.85
CA LYS A 210 -14.71 -16.82 -16.98
C LYS A 210 -14.49 -16.07 -15.68
N LEU A 211 -13.24 -15.86 -15.31
CA LEU A 211 -12.87 -14.91 -14.26
C LEU A 211 -12.37 -13.61 -14.88
N GLU A 212 -12.69 -12.50 -14.25
CA GLU A 212 -12.17 -11.19 -14.65
C GLU A 212 -10.69 -11.14 -14.33
N LYS A 213 -9.88 -10.57 -15.22
CA LYS A 213 -8.41 -10.62 -15.12
C LYS A 213 -7.86 -10.04 -13.81
N CYS A 214 -8.55 -9.03 -13.27
CA CYS A 214 -8.13 -8.36 -12.04
C CYS A 214 -8.82 -8.91 -10.79
N TYR A 215 -9.70 -9.93 -10.89
CA TYR A 215 -10.26 -10.57 -9.70
C TYR A 215 -9.15 -11.27 -8.92
N HIS A 216 -9.12 -11.04 -7.61
CA HIS A 216 -8.06 -11.57 -6.77
C HIS A 216 -8.55 -11.84 -5.34
N LEU A 217 -7.79 -12.66 -4.63
CA LEU A 217 -8.01 -13.03 -3.24
C LEU A 217 -6.84 -12.55 -2.38
N GLY A 218 -7.15 -12.10 -1.18
CA GLY A 218 -6.16 -11.68 -0.21
C GLY A 218 -6.59 -11.93 1.22
N TYR A 219 -5.61 -11.87 2.11
CA TYR A 219 -5.88 -11.78 3.55
C TYR A 219 -6.19 -10.34 3.91
N PHE A 220 -7.18 -10.14 4.78
CA PHE A 220 -7.48 -8.85 5.39
C PHE A 220 -7.15 -8.88 6.89
N ARG A 221 -6.39 -7.88 7.35
CA ARG A 221 -6.00 -7.70 8.75
C ARG A 221 -6.39 -6.31 9.24
N ASP A 222 -7.13 -6.21 10.33
CA ASP A 222 -7.43 -4.91 10.93
C ASP A 222 -6.19 -4.29 11.63
N GLU A 223 -5.25 -5.14 12.07
CA GLU A 223 -3.97 -4.77 12.69
C GLU A 223 -2.80 -5.48 11.98
N PRO A 224 -1.62 -4.86 11.80
CA PRO A 224 -0.52 -5.48 11.06
C PRO A 224 0.02 -6.77 11.72
N ASP A 225 -0.08 -6.87 13.05
CA ASP A 225 0.34 -8.04 13.83
C ASP A 225 -0.79 -9.06 14.06
N ASP A 226 -1.96 -8.88 13.44
CA ASP A 226 -3.07 -9.83 13.49
C ASP A 226 -2.68 -11.16 12.82
N ASN A 227 -2.56 -12.19 13.66
CA ASN A 227 -2.22 -13.55 13.24
C ASN A 227 -3.46 -14.38 12.85
N GLN A 228 -4.66 -13.79 12.87
CA GLN A 228 -5.91 -14.46 12.51
C GLN A 228 -6.69 -13.70 11.42
N PRO A 229 -6.06 -13.38 10.28
CA PRO A 229 -6.73 -12.68 9.19
C PRO A 229 -7.95 -13.43 8.69
N VAL A 230 -8.83 -12.71 8.00
CA VAL A 230 -9.91 -13.27 7.19
C VAL A 230 -9.54 -13.19 5.72
N VAL A 231 -10.18 -14.00 4.88
CA VAL A 231 -9.99 -13.95 3.42
C VAL A 231 -11.06 -13.07 2.80
N VAL A 232 -10.63 -12.20 1.91
CA VAL A 232 -11.46 -11.26 1.14
C VAL A 232 -11.15 -11.36 -0.35
N SER A 233 -12.02 -10.81 -1.18
CA SER A 233 -11.79 -10.64 -2.62
C SER A 233 -12.15 -9.24 -3.09
N ASN A 234 -11.53 -8.83 -4.20
CA ASN A 234 -11.90 -7.63 -4.94
C ASN A 234 -11.73 -7.86 -6.45
N ASP A 235 -12.46 -7.07 -7.22
CA ASP A 235 -12.25 -6.85 -8.65
C ASP A 235 -12.14 -5.34 -8.89
N PRO A 236 -10.92 -4.80 -9.05
CA PRO A 236 -10.68 -3.37 -9.09
C PRO A 236 -11.14 -2.73 -10.40
N GLU A 237 -11.41 -3.51 -11.46
CA GLU A 237 -12.03 -3.00 -12.69
C GLU A 237 -13.51 -2.68 -12.48
N LYS A 238 -14.16 -3.36 -11.52
CA LYS A 238 -15.57 -3.13 -11.18
C LYS A 238 -15.74 -2.04 -10.13
N SER A 239 -15.02 -2.13 -9.01
CA SER A 239 -15.14 -1.14 -7.93
C SER A 239 -14.08 -1.35 -6.84
N CYS A 240 -14.01 -0.41 -5.89
CA CYS A 240 -13.26 -0.56 -4.65
C CYS A 240 -13.94 -1.46 -3.59
N ILE A 241 -15.07 -2.10 -3.91
CA ILE A 241 -15.81 -2.92 -2.93
C ILE A 241 -15.05 -4.20 -2.62
N ILE A 242 -14.76 -4.41 -1.34
CA ILE A 242 -14.09 -5.60 -0.83
C ILE A 242 -15.15 -6.57 -0.27
N SER A 243 -15.13 -7.81 -0.77
CA SER A 243 -16.08 -8.86 -0.37
C SER A 243 -15.46 -9.81 0.65
N GLY A 244 -16.12 -9.99 1.80
CA GLY A 244 -15.71 -11.01 2.78
C GLY A 244 -16.01 -12.42 2.28
N VAL A 245 -14.97 -13.25 2.15
CA VAL A 245 -15.08 -14.60 1.57
C VAL A 245 -15.21 -15.67 2.66
N ALA A 246 -14.16 -15.83 3.49
CA ALA A 246 -14.06 -16.92 4.47
C ALA A 246 -13.03 -16.63 5.59
N ASP A 247 -12.88 -17.57 6.52
CA ASP A 247 -11.93 -17.47 7.64
C ASP A 247 -10.51 -17.95 7.33
N ASN A 248 -10.31 -18.73 6.25
CA ASN A 248 -9.02 -19.32 5.87
C ASN A 248 -8.97 -19.60 4.36
N ILE A 249 -7.77 -19.84 3.80
CA ILE A 249 -7.60 -20.07 2.34
C ILE A 249 -8.39 -21.28 1.87
N PHE A 250 -8.36 -22.40 2.60
CA PHE A 250 -9.08 -23.61 2.20
C PHE A 250 -10.58 -23.38 2.05
N ALA A 251 -11.18 -22.65 2.99
CA ALA A 251 -12.58 -22.27 2.92
C ALA A 251 -12.88 -21.29 1.78
N ALA A 252 -11.97 -20.36 1.50
CA ALA A 252 -12.11 -19.45 0.36
C ALA A 252 -12.05 -20.20 -0.99
N ILE A 253 -11.07 -21.08 -1.18
CA ILE A 253 -10.95 -21.88 -2.39
C ILE A 253 -12.11 -22.87 -2.53
N TYR A 254 -12.62 -23.44 -1.42
CA TYR A 254 -13.82 -24.26 -1.45
C TYR A 254 -15.05 -23.49 -1.92
N ILE A 255 -15.21 -22.23 -1.51
CA ILE A 255 -16.29 -21.36 -2.00
C ILE A 255 -16.14 -21.10 -3.51
N GLU A 256 -14.93 -20.83 -3.99
CA GLU A 256 -14.69 -20.63 -5.44
C GLU A 256 -14.93 -21.90 -6.25
N LEU A 257 -14.57 -23.08 -5.73
CA LEU A 257 -14.94 -24.39 -6.32
C LEU A 257 -16.46 -24.53 -6.47
N VAL A 258 -17.22 -24.29 -5.40
CA VAL A 258 -18.68 -24.40 -5.41
C VAL A 258 -19.31 -23.39 -6.39
N LYS A 259 -18.82 -22.14 -6.40
CA LYS A 259 -19.26 -21.12 -7.37
C LYS A 259 -19.01 -21.57 -8.81
N SER A 260 -17.81 -22.03 -9.12
CA SER A 260 -17.44 -22.49 -10.46
C SER A 260 -18.33 -23.64 -10.94
N LYS A 261 -18.61 -24.62 -10.07
CA LYS A 261 -19.55 -25.72 -10.37
C LYS A 261 -20.98 -25.22 -10.60
N SER A 262 -21.45 -24.29 -9.79
CA SER A 262 -22.79 -23.70 -9.96
C SER A 262 -22.96 -22.91 -11.26
N MET A 263 -21.86 -22.41 -11.83
CA MET A 263 -21.83 -21.72 -13.13
C MET A 263 -21.72 -22.67 -14.33
N GLY A 264 -21.76 -23.99 -14.11
CA GLY A 264 -21.74 -24.99 -15.17
C GLY A 264 -20.34 -25.40 -15.65
N ASN A 265 -19.27 -25.01 -14.94
CA ASN A 265 -17.89 -25.34 -15.33
C ASN A 265 -17.43 -26.72 -14.80
N SER A 266 -18.34 -27.55 -14.29
CA SER A 266 -18.00 -28.83 -13.67
C SER A 266 -17.21 -29.72 -14.64
N ASN A 267 -16.07 -30.25 -14.17
CA ASN A 267 -15.21 -31.15 -14.91
C ASN A 267 -14.36 -31.99 -13.95
N ASP A 268 -13.76 -33.07 -14.47
CA ASP A 268 -12.97 -34.03 -13.69
C ASP A 268 -11.83 -33.39 -12.88
N ARG A 269 -11.22 -32.29 -13.38
CA ARG A 269 -10.15 -31.59 -12.66
C ARG A 269 -10.67 -30.84 -11.45
N LEU A 270 -11.82 -30.17 -11.59
CA LEU A 270 -12.52 -29.51 -10.48
C LEU A 270 -13.02 -30.52 -9.43
N ASP A 271 -13.53 -31.67 -9.88
CA ASP A 271 -13.95 -32.76 -9.00
C ASP A 271 -12.76 -33.34 -8.22
N TYR A 272 -11.65 -33.62 -8.91
CA TYR A 272 -10.41 -34.06 -8.29
C TYR A 272 -9.88 -33.05 -7.27
N LEU A 273 -9.80 -31.77 -7.64
CA LEU A 273 -9.31 -30.71 -6.74
C LEU A 273 -10.20 -30.58 -5.49
N GLU A 274 -11.53 -30.66 -5.63
CA GLU A 274 -12.44 -30.63 -4.49
C GLU A 274 -12.22 -31.82 -3.55
N GLU A 275 -12.06 -33.03 -4.08
CA GLU A 275 -11.80 -34.23 -3.28
C GLU A 275 -10.47 -34.12 -2.52
N GLN A 276 -9.40 -33.71 -3.21
CA GLN A 276 -8.09 -33.52 -2.58
C GLN A 276 -8.14 -32.44 -1.49
N LEU A 277 -8.82 -31.31 -1.75
CA LEU A 277 -8.98 -30.23 -0.79
C LEU A 277 -9.73 -30.69 0.47
N LYS A 278 -10.85 -31.42 0.30
CA LYS A 278 -11.62 -32.00 1.41
C LYS A 278 -10.81 -33.00 2.22
N SER A 279 -10.10 -33.91 1.56
CA SER A 279 -9.27 -34.93 2.20
C SER A 279 -8.13 -34.31 3.01
N PHE A 280 -7.41 -33.36 2.40
CA PHE A 280 -6.34 -32.63 3.07
C PHE A 280 -6.89 -31.87 4.29
N ALA A 281 -7.93 -31.06 4.10
CA ALA A 281 -8.52 -30.29 5.19
C ALA A 281 -8.98 -31.16 6.35
N ALA A 282 -9.59 -32.33 6.09
CA ALA A 282 -9.98 -33.29 7.12
C ALA A 282 -8.77 -33.81 7.91
N SER A 283 -7.67 -34.16 7.23
CA SER A 283 -6.45 -34.66 7.89
C SER A 283 -5.78 -33.62 8.80
N PHE A 284 -5.92 -32.34 8.49
CA PHE A 284 -5.37 -31.22 9.27
C PHE A 284 -6.39 -30.52 10.17
N LYS A 285 -7.63 -31.05 10.25
CA LYS A 285 -8.75 -30.48 11.03
C LYS A 285 -9.07 -29.02 10.66
N ILE A 286 -8.99 -28.70 9.37
CA ILE A 286 -9.31 -27.39 8.81
C ILE A 286 -10.79 -27.36 8.43
N ASP A 287 -11.53 -26.38 8.92
CA ASP A 287 -12.92 -26.17 8.51
C ASP A 287 -12.99 -25.36 7.20
N ILE A 288 -13.36 -26.05 6.12
CA ILE A 288 -13.53 -25.48 4.76
C ILE A 288 -14.83 -24.68 4.58
N LYS A 289 -15.67 -24.58 5.62
CA LYS A 289 -16.90 -23.77 5.62
C LYS A 289 -16.83 -22.62 6.65
N ALA A 290 -15.70 -22.44 7.32
CA ALA A 290 -15.53 -21.47 8.40
C ALA A 290 -15.78 -20.02 7.94
N LYS A 291 -16.66 -19.33 8.68
CA LYS A 291 -16.98 -17.89 8.54
C LYS A 291 -17.17 -17.18 9.89
N ASP A 292 -16.82 -17.82 10.99
CA ASP A 292 -17.06 -17.32 12.33
C ASP A 292 -16.22 -16.09 12.63
N LYS A 293 -14.93 -16.08 12.25
CA LYS A 293 -14.05 -14.91 12.39
C LYS A 293 -14.60 -13.75 11.57
N LEU A 294 -14.96 -13.99 10.32
CA LEU A 294 -15.55 -13.00 9.43
C LEU A 294 -16.86 -12.42 9.99
N ASN A 295 -17.76 -13.27 10.49
CA ASN A 295 -19.04 -12.83 11.07
C ASN A 295 -18.85 -12.09 12.39
N LYS A 296 -17.87 -12.48 13.22
CA LYS A 296 -17.49 -11.74 14.44
C LYS A 296 -16.92 -10.36 14.09
N ARG A 297 -16.04 -10.28 13.08
CA ARG A 297 -15.48 -9.01 12.61
C ARG A 297 -16.57 -8.04 12.14
N LYS A 298 -17.53 -8.50 11.34
CA LYS A 298 -18.66 -7.66 10.85
C LYS A 298 -19.41 -6.92 11.96
N LYS A 299 -19.47 -7.49 13.17
CA LYS A 299 -20.12 -6.87 14.34
C LYS A 299 -19.27 -5.80 15.03
N LYS A 300 -17.98 -5.72 14.71
CA LYS A 300 -17.01 -4.77 15.28
C LYS A 300 -16.70 -3.59 14.36
N VAL A 301 -17.22 -3.60 13.13
CA VAL A 301 -16.97 -2.54 12.14
C VAL A 301 -17.52 -1.21 12.65
N ASN A 302 -16.67 -0.18 12.70
CA ASN A 302 -17.06 1.16 13.10
C ASN A 302 -17.74 1.92 11.95
N ALA A 303 -17.15 1.83 10.76
CA ALA A 303 -17.66 2.47 9.55
C ALA A 303 -17.46 1.55 8.34
N PRO A 304 -18.41 1.47 7.39
CA PRO A 304 -18.28 0.64 6.20
C PRO A 304 -17.26 1.20 5.20
N THR A 305 -16.97 2.50 5.22
CA THR A 305 -16.19 3.23 4.20
C THR A 305 -16.72 3.02 2.77
N PHE A 306 -16.02 3.55 1.78
CA PHE A 306 -16.32 3.34 0.37
C PHE A 306 -16.07 1.91 -0.10
N ASN A 307 -15.14 1.18 0.53
CA ASN A 307 -14.87 -0.23 0.18
C ASN A 307 -15.91 -1.23 0.73
N LYS A 308 -16.84 -0.78 1.59
CA LYS A 308 -17.93 -1.57 2.20
C LYS A 308 -17.51 -2.74 3.10
N PHE A 309 -16.22 -3.03 3.22
CA PHE A 309 -15.71 -3.99 4.19
C PHE A 309 -15.45 -3.35 5.56
N GLY A 310 -15.13 -2.05 5.53
CA GLY A 310 -15.12 -1.19 6.69
C GLY A 310 -13.88 -1.28 7.57
N ILE A 311 -13.79 -0.36 8.51
CA ILE A 311 -12.67 -0.23 9.45
C ILE A 311 -13.07 -0.76 10.83
N VAL A 312 -12.08 -1.29 11.55
CA VAL A 312 -12.19 -1.67 12.95
C VAL A 312 -11.10 -0.91 13.72
N VAL A 313 -11.52 -0.14 14.72
CA VAL A 313 -10.65 0.54 15.69
C VAL A 313 -11.16 0.27 17.11
N GLU A 314 -10.26 0.26 18.07
CA GLU A 314 -10.63 0.08 19.47
C GLU A 314 -11.42 1.29 19.97
N VAL A 315 -12.57 1.04 20.61
CA VAL A 315 -13.38 2.08 21.26
C VAL A 315 -13.48 1.75 22.74
N VAL A 316 -12.86 2.59 23.58
CA VAL A 316 -12.82 2.43 25.04
C VAL A 316 -13.56 3.59 25.67
N LYS A 317 -14.66 3.31 26.37
CA LYS A 317 -15.50 4.33 27.02
C LYS A 317 -15.90 5.46 26.05
N ASP A 318 -16.40 5.07 24.88
CA ASP A 318 -16.85 5.97 23.81
C ASP A 318 -15.74 6.84 23.17
N VAL A 319 -14.47 6.49 23.37
CA VAL A 319 -13.31 7.16 22.74
C VAL A 319 -12.59 6.18 21.82
N GLY A 320 -12.32 6.61 20.59
CA GLY A 320 -11.57 5.88 19.56
C GLY A 320 -12.10 6.09 18.14
N TYR A 321 -13.40 6.35 18.00
CA TYR A 321 -14.05 6.57 16.72
C TYR A 321 -15.20 7.58 16.83
N ARG A 322 -15.30 8.44 15.82
CA ARG A 322 -16.39 9.37 15.60
C ARG A 322 -16.73 9.39 14.11
N GLU A 323 -18.01 9.50 13.80
CA GLU A 323 -18.51 9.54 12.42
C GLU A 323 -18.08 10.81 11.67
N LEU A 324 -17.96 10.70 10.35
CA LEU A 324 -17.78 11.85 9.47
C LEU A 324 -19.00 12.80 9.51
N PRO A 325 -18.78 14.12 9.32
CA PRO A 325 -19.85 15.12 9.33
C PRO A 325 -20.84 14.99 8.16
N GLN A 326 -20.53 14.15 7.17
CA GLN A 326 -21.29 13.95 5.94
C GLN A 326 -21.44 12.45 5.67
N SER A 327 -22.56 12.06 5.07
CA SER A 327 -22.76 10.67 4.63
C SER A 327 -21.91 10.33 3.40
N ASP A 328 -21.64 9.03 3.19
CA ASP A 328 -20.90 8.53 2.02
C ASP A 328 -21.44 9.09 0.70
N LYS A 329 -22.76 9.16 0.56
CA LYS A 329 -23.43 9.65 -0.65
C LYS A 329 -23.09 11.12 -0.91
N ASN A 330 -23.11 11.94 0.13
CA ASN A 330 -22.82 13.37 0.03
C ASN A 330 -21.33 13.62 -0.18
N LEU A 331 -20.47 12.87 0.53
CA LEU A 331 -19.03 12.93 0.33
C LEU A 331 -18.67 12.53 -1.11
N LYS A 332 -19.17 11.40 -1.60
CA LYS A 332 -18.94 10.96 -2.98
C LYS A 332 -19.41 11.98 -4.00
N SER A 333 -20.61 12.56 -3.82
CA SER A 333 -21.11 13.62 -4.70
C SER A 333 -20.22 14.87 -4.71
N THR A 334 -19.63 15.21 -3.56
CA THR A 334 -18.69 16.34 -3.43
C THR A 334 -17.39 16.03 -4.16
N LEU A 335 -16.83 14.83 -3.97
CA LEU A 335 -15.62 14.37 -4.66
C LEU A 335 -15.83 14.29 -6.18
N ASP A 336 -16.98 13.81 -6.65
CA ASP A 336 -17.34 13.76 -8.07
C ASP A 336 -17.31 15.14 -8.73
N LYS A 337 -17.90 16.14 -8.09
CA LYS A 337 -17.91 17.52 -8.60
C LYS A 337 -16.52 18.16 -8.60
N ILE A 338 -15.65 17.78 -7.67
CA ILE A 338 -14.26 18.25 -7.66
C ILE A 338 -13.48 17.54 -8.76
N ALA A 339 -13.58 16.21 -8.86
CA ALA A 339 -12.87 15.40 -9.84
C ALA A 339 -13.22 15.80 -11.28
N SER A 340 -14.47 16.19 -11.53
CA SER A 340 -14.96 16.62 -12.85
C SER A 340 -14.42 17.96 -13.34
N LEU A 341 -13.73 18.74 -12.51
CA LEU A 341 -13.06 19.97 -12.96
C LEU A 341 -11.87 19.62 -13.85
N ASP A 342 -11.47 20.53 -14.73
CA ASP A 342 -10.53 20.21 -15.80
C ASP A 342 -9.10 20.03 -15.26
N ASP A 343 -8.67 20.92 -14.36
CA ASP A 343 -7.32 20.92 -13.82
C ASP A 343 -7.23 21.06 -12.30
N ASP A 344 -6.06 20.74 -11.78
CA ASP A 344 -5.77 20.72 -10.36
C ASP A 344 -5.83 22.10 -9.68
N GLU A 345 -5.57 23.18 -10.40
CA GLU A 345 -5.69 24.54 -9.88
C GLU A 345 -7.15 24.92 -9.67
N GLU A 346 -8.02 24.56 -10.60
CA GLU A 346 -9.47 24.71 -10.44
C GLU A 346 -10.00 23.84 -9.29
N ARG A 347 -9.55 22.58 -9.20
CA ARG A 347 -9.89 21.68 -8.08
C ARG A 347 -9.57 22.31 -6.73
N ARG A 348 -8.35 22.86 -6.57
CA ARG A 348 -7.91 23.54 -5.32
C ARG A 348 -8.73 24.79 -5.01
N LYS A 349 -9.15 25.55 -6.02
CA LYS A 349 -9.93 26.79 -5.88
C LYS A 349 -11.44 26.55 -5.74
N SER A 350 -11.90 25.33 -6.00
CA SER A 350 -13.30 24.95 -5.88
C SER A 350 -13.83 25.28 -4.49
N LYS A 351 -15.02 25.90 -4.44
CA LYS A 351 -15.70 26.17 -3.16
C LYS A 351 -16.00 24.88 -2.39
N LEU A 352 -16.14 23.76 -3.09
CA LEU A 352 -16.38 22.44 -2.49
C LEU A 352 -15.16 21.91 -1.72
N MET A 353 -13.95 22.41 -1.99
CA MET A 353 -12.79 22.09 -1.17
C MET A 353 -12.89 22.67 0.24
N SER A 354 -13.73 23.68 0.47
CA SER A 354 -13.97 24.17 1.83
C SER A 354 -14.63 23.11 2.72
N ASP A 355 -15.52 22.27 2.18
CA ASP A 355 -16.16 21.16 2.89
C ASP A 355 -15.13 20.07 3.25
N ILE A 356 -14.22 19.78 2.33
CA ILE A 356 -13.10 18.84 2.55
C ILE A 356 -12.16 19.38 3.64
N HIS A 357 -11.77 20.66 3.58
CA HIS A 357 -10.94 21.28 4.61
C HIS A 357 -11.64 21.36 5.97
N GLN A 358 -12.95 21.61 6.00
CA GLN A 358 -13.72 21.57 7.24
C GLN A 358 -13.70 20.17 7.85
N THR A 359 -13.85 19.12 7.03
CA THR A 359 -13.73 17.73 7.48
C THR A 359 -12.34 17.43 8.03
N MET A 360 -11.28 17.88 7.36
CA MET A 360 -9.90 17.76 7.85
C MET A 360 -9.68 18.48 9.20
N ASN A 361 -10.28 19.66 9.39
CA ASN A 361 -10.21 20.37 10.66
C ASN A 361 -10.91 19.60 11.80
N LEU A 362 -12.08 19.02 11.52
CA LEU A 362 -12.78 18.17 12.49
C LEU A 362 -11.98 16.92 12.83
N ILE A 363 -11.31 16.32 11.85
CA ILE A 363 -10.40 15.19 12.07
C ILE A 363 -9.25 15.58 13.01
N ASN A 364 -8.68 16.77 12.88
CA ASN A 364 -7.62 17.21 13.80
C ASN A 364 -8.13 17.31 15.25
N TYR A 365 -9.33 17.88 15.46
CA TYR A 365 -9.95 17.89 16.79
C TYR A 365 -10.24 16.47 17.31
N ALA A 366 -10.75 15.59 16.45
CA ALA A 366 -10.99 14.18 16.80
C ALA A 366 -9.68 13.48 17.20
N ASN A 367 -8.58 13.73 16.48
CA ASN A 367 -7.26 13.19 16.82
C ASN A 367 -6.75 13.69 18.18
N ASP A 368 -6.92 14.98 18.50
CA ASP A 368 -6.57 15.52 19.81
C ASP A 368 -7.38 14.85 20.94
N GLU A 369 -8.62 14.45 20.64
CA GLU A 369 -9.55 13.73 21.52
C GLU A 369 -9.39 12.19 21.46
N LYS A 370 -8.41 11.68 20.70
CA LYS A 370 -8.11 10.24 20.47
C LYS A 370 -9.15 9.45 19.67
N ASP A 371 -10.05 10.12 18.96
CA ASP A 371 -10.98 9.52 18.01
C ASP A 371 -10.32 9.28 16.63
N PHE A 372 -9.22 8.54 16.63
CA PHE A 372 -8.37 8.33 15.44
C PHE A 372 -9.09 7.63 14.28
N GLY A 373 -10.14 6.87 14.58
CA GLY A 373 -10.93 6.17 13.56
C GLY A 373 -11.58 7.10 12.53
N MET A 374 -11.87 8.36 12.88
CA MET A 374 -12.43 9.34 11.94
C MET A 374 -11.43 9.68 10.83
N ALA A 375 -10.15 9.84 11.19
CA ALA A 375 -9.07 10.09 10.23
C ALA A 375 -8.87 8.89 9.30
N LEU A 376 -8.93 7.68 9.86
CA LEU A 376 -8.79 6.43 9.11
C LEU A 376 -9.94 6.26 8.09
N GLU A 377 -11.20 6.46 8.52
CA GLU A 377 -12.37 6.38 7.65
C GLU A 377 -12.23 7.32 6.44
N PHE A 378 -11.99 8.60 6.71
CA PHE A 378 -11.88 9.60 5.64
C PHE A 378 -10.70 9.33 4.70
N GLY A 379 -9.55 8.90 5.25
CA GLY A 379 -8.39 8.51 4.46
C GLY A 379 -8.69 7.34 3.53
N ILE A 380 -9.37 6.30 4.02
CA ILE A 380 -9.78 5.14 3.23
C ILE A 380 -10.80 5.54 2.17
N ASP A 381 -11.75 6.42 2.47
CA ASP A 381 -12.73 6.91 1.48
C ASP A 381 -12.06 7.66 0.33
N LEU A 382 -11.10 8.56 0.62
CA LEU A 382 -10.33 9.25 -0.41
C LEU A 382 -9.46 8.28 -1.23
N PHE A 383 -8.85 7.28 -0.57
CA PHE A 383 -8.10 6.22 -1.24
C PHE A 383 -9.00 5.42 -2.19
N CYS A 384 -10.17 5.00 -1.72
CA CYS A 384 -11.15 4.20 -2.46
C CYS A 384 -11.86 4.98 -3.56
N TYR A 385 -11.96 6.31 -3.43
CA TYR A 385 -12.44 7.18 -4.51
C TYR A 385 -11.52 7.12 -5.73
N GLY A 386 -10.21 6.98 -5.49
CA GLY A 386 -9.26 6.57 -6.53
C GLY A 386 -8.84 7.66 -7.50
N HIS A 387 -9.26 8.92 -7.33
CA HIS A 387 -8.80 9.99 -8.22
C HIS A 387 -7.43 10.55 -7.78
N PRO A 388 -6.44 10.69 -8.69
CA PRO A 388 -5.07 11.09 -8.36
C PRO A 388 -4.93 12.39 -7.56
N PHE A 389 -5.81 13.37 -7.82
CA PHE A 389 -5.86 14.64 -7.07
C PHE A 389 -5.92 14.44 -5.55
N PHE A 390 -6.61 13.39 -5.07
CA PHE A 390 -6.77 13.14 -3.64
C PHE A 390 -5.68 12.23 -3.04
N HIS A 391 -4.77 11.66 -3.85
CA HIS A 391 -3.75 10.73 -3.35
C HIS A 391 -2.87 11.37 -2.27
N ARG A 392 -2.49 12.64 -2.43
CA ARG A 392 -1.68 13.34 -1.43
C ARG A 392 -2.41 13.50 -0.10
N ALA A 393 -3.71 13.81 -0.14
CA ALA A 393 -4.54 13.94 1.05
C ALA A 393 -4.75 12.59 1.72
N ALA A 394 -5.12 11.56 0.95
CA ALA A 394 -5.28 10.18 1.44
C ALA A 394 -3.99 9.67 2.09
N LYS A 395 -2.84 9.85 1.44
CA LYS A 395 -1.52 9.48 1.98
C LYS A 395 -1.24 10.15 3.32
N HIS A 396 -1.46 11.46 3.42
CA HIS A 396 -1.21 12.19 4.65
C HIS A 396 -2.11 11.70 5.80
N LEU A 397 -3.41 11.59 5.56
CA LEU A 397 -4.40 11.17 6.54
C LEU A 397 -4.16 9.72 6.99
N LEU A 398 -3.93 8.80 6.06
CA LEU A 398 -3.71 7.40 6.37
C LEU A 398 -2.40 7.18 7.13
N CYS A 399 -1.29 7.79 6.71
CA CYS A 399 -0.04 7.69 7.47
C CYS A 399 -0.18 8.24 8.89
N GLN A 400 -0.91 9.36 9.07
CA GLN A 400 -1.18 9.92 10.39
C GLN A 400 -2.07 8.99 11.23
N ALA A 401 -3.19 8.52 10.67
CA ALA A 401 -4.14 7.66 11.36
C ALA A 401 -3.50 6.34 11.80
N TYR A 402 -2.76 5.68 10.90
CA TYR A 402 -2.02 4.46 11.24
C TYR A 402 -0.95 4.72 12.30
N GLY A 403 -0.23 5.84 12.25
CA GLY A 403 0.73 6.20 13.30
C GLY A 403 0.06 6.35 14.68
N LEU A 404 -1.07 7.05 14.74
CA LEU A 404 -1.83 7.26 15.99
C LEU A 404 -2.46 5.97 16.54
N LEU A 405 -2.85 5.06 15.65
CA LEU A 405 -3.36 3.73 15.99
C LEU A 405 -2.26 2.71 16.32
N ASN A 406 -0.98 3.09 16.28
CA ASN A 406 0.18 2.20 16.41
C ASN A 406 0.27 1.10 15.31
N ARG A 407 -0.30 1.36 14.14
CA ARG A 407 -0.27 0.49 12.94
C ARG A 407 0.80 0.93 11.95
N ASN A 408 2.00 1.25 12.42
CA ASN A 408 3.04 1.93 11.61
C ASN A 408 3.40 1.19 10.31
N ASP A 409 3.35 -0.14 10.30
CA ASP A 409 3.63 -0.95 9.11
C ASP A 409 2.61 -0.70 7.99
N PHE A 410 1.33 -0.50 8.31
CA PHE A 410 0.33 -0.07 7.33
C PHE A 410 0.62 1.34 6.78
N GLY A 411 1.17 2.22 7.61
CA GLY A 411 1.69 3.53 7.19
C GLY A 411 2.81 3.43 6.15
N ARG A 412 3.74 2.48 6.31
CA ARG A 412 4.80 2.20 5.32
C ARG A 412 4.23 1.67 4.01
N ILE A 413 3.30 0.72 4.11
CA ILE A 413 2.64 0.12 2.94
C ILE A 413 1.87 1.17 2.13
N ILE A 414 1.02 2.00 2.76
CA ILE A 414 0.26 3.02 2.04
C ILE A 414 1.16 4.08 1.41
N ASN A 415 2.27 4.42 2.07
CA ASN A 415 3.26 5.36 1.55
C ASN A 415 3.82 4.88 0.21
N GLN A 416 4.27 3.62 0.16
CA GLN A 416 4.80 2.98 -1.06
C GLN A 416 3.72 2.78 -2.11
N HIS A 417 2.53 2.32 -1.70
CA HIS A 417 1.42 2.09 -2.63
C HIS A 417 1.02 3.38 -3.34
N LEU A 418 0.88 4.50 -2.64
CA LEU A 418 0.46 5.77 -3.26
C LEU A 418 1.57 6.46 -4.06
N ASP A 419 2.86 6.14 -3.82
CA ASP A 419 3.97 6.61 -4.65
C ASP A 419 4.06 5.88 -5.99
N ASN A 420 3.62 4.61 -6.04
CA ASN A 420 3.61 3.80 -7.26
C ASN A 420 2.28 3.04 -7.44
N ARG A 421 1.16 3.77 -7.42
CA ARG A 421 -0.18 3.18 -7.51
C ARG A 421 -0.48 2.78 -8.95
N ARG A 422 -0.39 1.47 -9.26
CA ARG A 422 -0.57 0.92 -10.61
C ARG A 422 -1.97 0.37 -10.83
N GLN A 423 -2.41 0.40 -12.09
CA GLN A 423 -3.65 -0.24 -12.57
C GLN A 423 -3.32 -1.49 -13.39
N GLY A 424 -4.31 -2.34 -13.63
CA GLY A 424 -4.17 -3.57 -14.39
C GLY A 424 -3.81 -4.77 -13.51
N TYR A 425 -3.31 -5.83 -14.16
CA TYR A 425 -3.06 -7.14 -13.54
C TYR A 425 -1.58 -7.54 -13.51
N GLU A 426 -0.69 -6.80 -14.19
CA GLU A 426 0.77 -7.03 -14.16
C GLU A 426 1.39 -6.27 -12.98
N LEU A 427 1.21 -6.82 -11.78
CA LEU A 427 1.54 -6.14 -10.53
C LEU A 427 2.68 -6.78 -9.74
N SER A 428 3.40 -7.74 -10.34
CA SER A 428 4.68 -8.16 -9.77
C SER A 428 5.63 -6.96 -9.65
N MET A 429 6.52 -7.04 -8.67
CA MET A 429 7.59 -6.06 -8.41
C MET A 429 8.97 -6.72 -8.62
N VAL A 430 8.97 -8.01 -8.96
CA VAL A 430 10.13 -8.82 -9.30
C VAL A 430 9.85 -9.47 -10.66
N GLU A 431 10.90 -9.63 -11.46
CA GLU A 431 10.82 -10.24 -12.79
C GLU A 431 10.76 -11.76 -12.75
#